data_AF-A0A8C9A6F7-F1
#
_entry.id   AF-A0A8C9A6F7-F1
#
_cell.length_a   1.000
_cell.length_b   1.000
_cell.length_c   1.000
_cell.angle_alpha   90.00
_cell.angle_beta   90.00
_cell.angle_gamma   90.00
#
_symmetry.space_group_name_H-M   'P 1'
#
loop_
_entity.id
_entity.type
_entity.pdbx_description
1 polymer ?
#
loop_
_entity_poly.entity_id
_entity_poly.type
_entity_poly.pdbx_seq_one_letter_code
_entity_poly.pdbx_strand_id
1 'polypeptide(L)'
;AVPRARLSAPSPLRALWLSVAAAFLLALLLQLLPPGPLPSCALFQDLIRYGKTKSGGPPRPAICRVFDVPKRYFSHFYIVSVLWNGFLLWCLTQSLFLGAPFPNWLHSLLRILGAAQFRGGEPALSAFLVLVFLWLHSLQRLFECFYVSVFSNAAIHLVQYCWGLVFYVLVGLTVLSQVPLDGRNVYIIGENLLMQARWFHILGMLMFIWSSAHQYKCHAILGNLRKNKAGVVIHCNHRIPFGDWFEYVSSPNYLAELMIYISMAVTFGFHNLTWWLVVTYVFFNQALSAFLSHKFYKSKFVSYPRHRKAFLPFLF
;
A
#
# COMPACT_ATOMS: atom_id res chain seq x y z
N ALA A 1 8.53 -32.37 -29.70
CA ALA A 1 7.85 -31.07 -29.93
C ALA A 1 7.73 -30.35 -28.59
N VAL A 2 8.49 -29.26 -28.41
CA VAL A 2 8.38 -28.39 -27.22
C VAL A 2 7.00 -27.73 -27.28
N PRO A 3 6.16 -27.79 -26.23
CA PRO A 3 4.91 -27.06 -26.25
C PRO A 3 5.25 -25.57 -26.30
N ARG A 4 4.88 -24.89 -27.39
CA ARG A 4 4.84 -23.43 -27.43
C ARG A 4 4.03 -22.98 -26.21
N ALA A 5 4.70 -22.29 -25.29
CA ALA A 5 4.03 -21.57 -24.23
C ALA A 5 3.07 -20.59 -24.92
N ARG A 6 1.77 -20.96 -24.98
CA ARG A 6 0.74 -19.97 -25.26
C ARG A 6 0.90 -18.95 -24.14
N LEU A 7 1.32 -17.74 -24.48
CA LEU A 7 1.19 -16.57 -23.62
C LEU A 7 -0.31 -16.43 -23.33
N SER A 8 -0.77 -17.11 -22.28
CA SER A 8 -2.13 -16.98 -21.80
C SER A 8 -2.30 -15.54 -21.34
N ALA A 9 -3.43 -14.94 -21.72
CA ALA A 9 -3.76 -13.59 -21.28
C ALA A 9 -3.67 -13.51 -19.76
N PRO A 10 -3.09 -12.43 -19.19
CA PRO A 10 -3.03 -12.26 -17.75
C PRO A 10 -4.45 -12.29 -17.17
N SER A 11 -4.62 -12.84 -15.97
CA SER A 11 -5.90 -12.77 -15.28
C SER A 11 -6.33 -11.30 -15.12
N PRO A 12 -7.64 -10.98 -15.05
CA PRO A 12 -8.11 -9.61 -14.95
C PRO A 12 -7.44 -8.84 -13.81
N LEU A 13 -7.20 -9.50 -12.68
CA LEU A 13 -6.52 -8.93 -11.54
C LEU A 13 -5.03 -8.63 -11.82
N ARG A 14 -4.31 -9.52 -12.49
CA ARG A 14 -2.92 -9.28 -12.91
C ARG A 14 -2.83 -8.14 -13.92
N ALA A 15 -3.75 -8.10 -14.88
CA ALA A 15 -3.83 -7.01 -15.84
C ALA A 15 -4.07 -5.67 -15.13
N LEU A 16 -5.01 -5.63 -14.18
CA LEU A 16 -5.28 -4.44 -13.38
C LEU A 16 -4.04 -3.94 -12.63
N TRP A 17 -3.40 -4.81 -11.83
CA TRP A 17 -2.21 -4.43 -11.05
C TRP A 17 -1.04 -3.99 -11.94
N LEU A 18 -0.85 -4.66 -13.07
CA LEU A 18 0.17 -4.25 -14.05
C LEU A 18 -0.14 -2.88 -14.66
N SER A 19 -1.39 -2.62 -15.06
CA SER A 19 -1.80 -1.33 -15.62
C SER A 19 -1.61 -0.18 -14.63
N VAL A 20 -1.99 -0.36 -13.37
CA VAL A 20 -1.80 0.69 -12.35
C VAL A 20 -0.32 0.87 -11.99
N ALA A 21 0.46 -0.20 -11.91
CA ALA A 21 1.91 -0.09 -11.70
C ALA A 21 2.58 0.68 -12.85
N ALA A 22 2.23 0.38 -14.10
CA ALA A 22 2.75 1.08 -15.27
C ALA A 22 2.35 2.56 -15.28
N ALA A 23 1.12 2.90 -14.89
CA ALA A 23 0.66 4.29 -14.80
C ALA A 23 1.47 5.10 -13.77
N PHE A 24 1.74 4.53 -12.59
CA PHE A 24 2.56 5.19 -11.56
C PHE A 24 4.04 5.26 -11.92
N LEU A 25 4.58 4.24 -12.61
CA LEU A 25 5.94 4.31 -13.17
C LEU A 25 6.05 5.44 -14.19
N LEU A 26 5.10 5.53 -15.14
CA LEU A 26 5.08 6.61 -16.12
C LEU A 26 5.01 7.99 -15.44
N ALA A 27 4.16 8.13 -14.42
CA ALA A 27 4.07 9.35 -13.63
C ALA A 27 5.39 9.70 -12.91
N LEU A 28 6.09 8.71 -12.37
CA LEU A 28 7.41 8.90 -11.76
C LEU A 28 8.46 9.32 -12.79
N LEU A 29 8.55 8.64 -13.93
CA LEU A 29 9.49 8.97 -15.00
C LEU A 29 9.27 10.39 -15.52
N LEU A 30 8.00 10.79 -15.72
CA LEU A 30 7.65 12.15 -16.12
C LEU A 30 8.09 13.22 -15.12
N GLN A 31 8.16 12.90 -13.82
CA GLN A 31 8.62 13.84 -12.78
C GLN A 31 10.15 13.87 -12.64
N LEU A 32 10.85 12.83 -13.11
CA LEU A 32 12.31 12.76 -13.12
C LEU A 32 12.92 13.46 -14.35
N LEU A 33 12.17 13.58 -15.44
CA LEU A 33 12.61 14.32 -16.62
C LEU A 33 12.81 15.81 -16.29
N PRO A 34 13.84 16.46 -16.86
CA PRO A 34 14.01 17.91 -16.74
C PRO A 34 12.78 18.63 -17.32
N PRO A 35 12.47 19.86 -16.85
CA PRO A 35 11.34 20.63 -17.36
C PRO A 35 11.54 20.91 -18.86
N GLY A 36 10.91 20.09 -19.70
CA GLY A 36 10.86 20.21 -21.15
C GLY A 36 9.54 20.83 -21.64
N PRO A 37 9.33 20.93 -22.96
CA PRO A 37 8.14 21.55 -23.56
C PRO A 37 6.87 20.68 -23.48
N LEU A 38 6.93 19.49 -22.85
CA LEU A 38 5.74 18.68 -22.61
C LEU A 38 4.76 19.49 -21.76
N PRO A 39 3.54 19.80 -22.25
CA PRO A 39 2.56 20.54 -21.50
C PRO A 39 2.24 19.71 -20.25
N SER A 40 2.79 20.14 -19.11
CA SER A 40 2.54 19.48 -17.83
C SER A 40 1.12 19.84 -17.45
N CYS A 41 0.16 19.07 -17.96
CA CYS A 41 -1.26 19.36 -17.80
C CYS A 41 -1.53 19.61 -16.32
N ALA A 42 -2.07 20.79 -16.00
CA ALA A 42 -2.30 21.21 -14.62
C ALA A 42 -3.15 20.18 -13.85
N LEU A 43 -4.06 19.50 -14.56
CA LEU A 43 -4.87 18.40 -14.03
C LEU A 43 -4.03 17.17 -13.64
N PHE A 44 -3.04 16.79 -14.45
CA PHE A 44 -2.14 15.67 -14.13
C PHE A 44 -1.23 15.99 -12.94
N GLN A 45 -0.71 17.22 -12.87
CA GLN A 45 0.07 17.67 -11.72
C GLN A 45 -0.77 17.75 -10.44
N ASP A 46 -2.04 18.15 -10.53
CA ASP A 46 -2.95 18.19 -9.38
C ASP A 46 -3.44 16.80 -8.95
N LEU A 47 -3.54 15.86 -9.90
CA LEU A 47 -3.85 14.45 -9.65
C LEU A 47 -2.69 13.70 -8.98
N ILE A 48 -1.44 14.14 -9.16
CA ILE A 48 -0.26 13.48 -8.58
C ILE A 48 0.13 14.09 -7.24
N ARG A 49 0.03 15.42 -7.10
CA ARG A 49 0.42 16.09 -5.86
C ARG A 49 -0.65 15.89 -4.81
N TYR A 50 -0.23 15.76 -3.55
CA TYR A 50 -1.14 15.64 -2.43
C TYR A 50 -0.59 16.26 -1.15
N GLY A 51 -1.46 16.95 -0.40
CA GLY A 51 -1.15 17.54 0.89
C GLY A 51 -0.01 18.55 0.82
N LYS A 52 1.16 18.22 1.41
CA LYS A 52 2.29 19.14 1.53
C LYS A 52 2.81 19.62 0.17
N THR A 53 2.71 18.75 -0.85
CA THR A 53 3.17 19.03 -2.21
C THR A 53 2.15 19.86 -3.02
N LYS A 54 0.89 19.96 -2.55
CA LYS A 54 -0.14 20.88 -3.09
C LYS A 54 -0.02 22.30 -2.50
N SER A 55 0.42 22.45 -1.25
CA SER A 55 0.49 23.76 -0.56
C SER A 55 1.69 24.65 -0.93
N GLY A 56 2.66 24.13 -1.69
CA GLY A 56 3.90 24.86 -2.04
C GLY A 56 3.99 25.35 -3.50
N GLY A 57 2.89 25.26 -4.28
CA GLY A 57 2.84 25.68 -5.69
C GLY A 57 2.06 26.98 -5.92
N PRO A 58 2.05 27.52 -7.16
CA PRO A 58 1.29 28.72 -7.52
C PRO A 58 -0.22 28.56 -7.26
N PRO A 59 -0.98 29.66 -7.08
CA PRO A 59 -2.40 29.64 -6.75
C PRO A 59 -3.21 28.86 -7.80
N ARG A 60 -3.98 27.87 -7.33
CA ARG A 60 -4.72 26.93 -8.18
C ARG A 60 -6.04 27.52 -8.68
N PRO A 61 -6.48 27.21 -9.92
CA PRO A 61 -7.81 27.55 -10.42
C PRO A 61 -8.91 27.02 -9.49
N ALA A 62 -10.02 27.75 -9.37
CA ALA A 62 -11.12 27.39 -8.47
C ALA A 62 -11.72 26.00 -8.77
N ILE A 63 -11.77 25.61 -10.05
CA ILE A 63 -12.28 24.31 -10.50
C ILE A 63 -11.49 23.13 -9.92
N CYS A 64 -10.15 23.24 -9.82
CA CYS A 64 -9.32 22.18 -9.22
C CYS A 64 -9.53 22.04 -7.70
N ARG A 65 -10.05 23.08 -7.04
CA ARG A 65 -10.37 23.07 -5.59
C ARG A 65 -11.73 22.47 -5.28
N VAL A 66 -12.62 22.32 -6.26
CA VAL A 66 -13.94 21.68 -6.08
C VAL A 66 -13.79 20.19 -5.76
N PHE A 67 -12.76 19.55 -6.31
CA PHE A 67 -12.48 18.11 -6.12
C PHE A 67 -11.49 17.83 -4.98
N ASP A 68 -11.21 18.81 -4.11
CA ASP A 68 -10.28 18.66 -3.00
C ASP A 68 -11.03 18.17 -1.74
N VAL A 69 -10.70 16.96 -1.29
CA VAL A 69 -11.26 16.30 -0.09
C VAL A 69 -10.33 16.51 1.11
N PRO A 70 -10.83 16.79 2.33
CA PRO A 70 -9.96 16.99 3.49
C PRO A 70 -9.05 15.81 3.79
N LYS A 71 -7.76 16.06 4.06
CA LYS A 71 -6.76 15.02 4.39
C LYS A 71 -7.13 14.16 5.59
N ARG A 72 -7.91 14.69 6.54
CA ARG A 72 -8.45 13.93 7.68
C ARG A 72 -9.29 12.70 7.27
N TYR A 73 -9.81 12.66 6.06
CA TYR A 73 -10.57 11.51 5.54
C TYR A 73 -9.67 10.32 5.15
N PHE A 74 -8.34 10.41 5.35
CA PHE A 74 -7.46 9.25 5.28
C PHE A 74 -7.88 8.12 6.23
N SER A 75 -8.50 8.47 7.36
CA SER A 75 -9.07 7.49 8.31
C SER A 75 -10.13 6.60 7.65
N HIS A 76 -10.93 7.12 6.70
CA HIS A 76 -11.96 6.35 6.02
C HIS A 76 -11.39 5.17 5.24
N PHE A 77 -10.22 5.34 4.61
CA PHE A 77 -9.55 4.25 3.90
C PHE A 77 -9.27 3.07 4.82
N TYR A 78 -8.76 3.36 6.02
CA TYR A 78 -8.43 2.33 7.00
C TYR A 78 -9.65 1.76 7.71
N ILE A 79 -10.71 2.55 7.94
CA ILE A 79 -12.01 2.02 8.41
C ILE A 79 -12.55 0.99 7.42
N VAL A 80 -12.63 1.36 6.13
CA VAL A 80 -13.08 0.45 5.08
C VAL A 80 -12.18 -0.78 4.99
N SER A 81 -10.86 -0.59 5.05
CA SER A 81 -9.91 -1.71 5.05
C SER A 81 -10.11 -2.67 6.22
N VAL A 82 -10.23 -2.16 7.45
CA VAL A 82 -10.39 -2.98 8.66
C VAL A 82 -11.70 -3.77 8.60
N LEU A 83 -12.80 -3.13 8.20
CA LEU A 83 -14.11 -3.79 8.09
C LEU A 83 -14.13 -4.82 6.97
N TRP A 84 -13.70 -4.44 5.77
CA TRP A 84 -13.72 -5.31 4.60
C TRP A 84 -12.75 -6.48 4.73
N ASN A 85 -11.47 -6.21 5.03
CA ASN A 85 -10.47 -7.26 5.15
C ASN A 85 -10.69 -8.12 6.40
N GLY A 86 -11.30 -7.55 7.46
CA GLY A 86 -11.77 -8.32 8.61
C GLY A 86 -12.91 -9.28 8.25
N PHE A 87 -13.86 -8.84 7.42
CA PHE A 87 -14.91 -9.71 6.90
C PHE A 87 -14.36 -10.82 5.98
N LEU A 88 -13.41 -10.52 5.10
CA LEU A 88 -12.75 -11.54 4.27
C LEU A 88 -11.95 -12.53 5.12
N LEU A 89 -11.25 -12.05 6.15
CA LEU A 89 -10.52 -12.89 7.10
C LEU A 89 -11.46 -13.79 7.90
N TRP A 90 -12.61 -13.27 8.32
CA TRP A 90 -13.66 -14.06 8.94
C TRP A 90 -14.13 -15.18 8.00
N CYS A 91 -14.48 -14.86 6.75
CA CYS A 91 -14.90 -15.86 5.77
C CYS A 91 -13.83 -16.94 5.54
N LEU A 92 -12.56 -16.53 5.39
CA LEU A 92 -11.43 -17.46 5.22
C LEU A 92 -11.25 -18.35 6.45
N THR A 93 -11.32 -17.80 7.66
CA THR A 93 -11.26 -18.55 8.92
C THR A 93 -12.39 -19.59 8.99
N GLN A 94 -13.62 -19.19 8.71
CA GLN A 94 -14.76 -20.11 8.70
C GLN A 94 -14.57 -21.25 7.70
N SER A 95 -14.02 -20.96 6.52
CA SER A 95 -13.75 -21.99 5.52
C SER A 95 -12.61 -22.93 5.91
N LEU A 96 -11.53 -22.40 6.48
CA LEU A 96 -10.36 -23.18 6.86
C LEU A 96 -10.59 -24.07 8.08
N PHE A 97 -11.29 -23.57 9.10
CA PHE A 97 -11.40 -24.26 10.39
C PHE A 97 -12.74 -24.99 10.57
N LEU A 98 -13.81 -24.53 9.92
CA LEU A 98 -15.15 -25.13 10.04
C LEU A 98 -15.63 -25.76 8.73
N GLY A 99 -14.83 -25.73 7.66
CA GLY A 99 -15.21 -26.27 6.36
C GLY A 99 -16.38 -25.55 5.70
N ALA A 100 -16.70 -24.31 6.13
CA ALA A 100 -17.81 -23.56 5.59
C ALA A 100 -17.50 -23.07 4.15
N PRO A 101 -18.45 -23.17 3.21
CA PRO A 101 -18.24 -22.64 1.86
C PRO A 101 -18.23 -21.11 1.87
N PHE A 102 -17.48 -20.50 0.94
CA PHE A 102 -17.60 -19.06 0.73
C PHE A 102 -18.99 -18.65 0.25
N PRO A 103 -19.46 -17.44 0.64
CA PRO A 103 -20.69 -16.88 0.10
C PRO A 103 -20.69 -16.88 -1.43
N ASN A 104 -21.85 -17.17 -2.04
CA ASN A 104 -21.98 -17.32 -3.50
C ASN A 104 -21.47 -16.11 -4.28
N TRP A 105 -21.80 -14.91 -3.81
CA TRP A 105 -21.38 -13.66 -4.44
C TRP A 105 -19.86 -13.51 -4.38
N LEU A 106 -19.24 -13.88 -3.26
CA LEU A 106 -17.79 -13.76 -3.04
C LEU A 106 -17.05 -14.75 -3.93
N HIS A 107 -17.49 -16.01 -3.97
CA HIS A 107 -16.92 -17.01 -4.87
C HIS A 107 -17.05 -16.59 -6.34
N SER A 108 -18.21 -16.08 -6.75
CA SER A 108 -18.44 -15.60 -8.12
C SER A 108 -17.51 -14.43 -8.47
N LEU A 109 -17.32 -13.49 -7.54
CA LEU A 109 -16.40 -12.38 -7.69
C LEU A 109 -14.95 -12.84 -7.82
N LEU A 110 -14.49 -13.75 -6.96
CA LEU A 110 -13.13 -14.31 -7.04
C LEU A 110 -12.89 -15.03 -8.37
N ARG A 111 -13.90 -15.74 -8.90
CA ARG A 111 -13.83 -16.37 -10.21
C ARG A 111 -13.67 -15.34 -11.34
N ILE A 112 -14.42 -14.24 -11.29
CA ILE A 112 -14.29 -13.13 -12.27
C ILE A 112 -12.91 -12.49 -12.20
N LEU A 113 -12.33 -12.36 -11.00
CA LEU A 113 -10.98 -11.82 -10.81
C LEU A 113 -9.86 -12.79 -11.26
N GLY A 114 -10.21 -14.03 -11.61
CA GLY A 114 -9.29 -15.04 -12.10
C GLY A 114 -8.58 -15.82 -10.98
N ALA A 115 -9.27 -16.08 -9.87
CA ALA A 115 -8.78 -16.98 -8.83
C ALA A 115 -8.47 -18.37 -9.40
N ALA A 116 -7.33 -18.95 -9.01
CA ALA A 116 -6.86 -20.22 -9.54
C ALA A 116 -7.71 -21.38 -9.00
N GLN A 117 -8.28 -22.19 -9.89
CA GLN A 117 -8.97 -23.42 -9.52
C GLN A 117 -7.97 -24.59 -9.44
N PHE A 118 -8.00 -25.30 -8.30
CA PHE A 118 -7.47 -26.64 -8.02
C PHE A 118 -5.98 -27.00 -8.30
N ARG A 119 -5.22 -26.31 -9.17
CA ARG A 119 -3.88 -26.78 -9.61
C ARG A 119 -2.72 -25.77 -9.56
N GLY A 120 -2.87 -24.66 -8.85
CA GLY A 120 -1.77 -23.68 -8.71
C GLY A 120 -2.00 -22.57 -7.69
N GLY A 121 -2.85 -22.80 -6.70
CA GLY A 121 -3.04 -21.85 -5.59
C GLY A 121 -1.87 -21.90 -4.61
N GLU A 122 -1.67 -20.81 -3.88
CA GLU A 122 -0.67 -20.75 -2.80
C GLU A 122 -1.08 -21.67 -1.65
N PRO A 123 -0.16 -22.08 -0.75
CA PRO A 123 -0.57 -22.73 0.48
C PRO A 123 -1.64 -21.89 1.18
N ALA A 124 -2.73 -22.54 1.61
CA ALA A 124 -3.85 -21.87 2.27
C ALA A 124 -3.37 -21.09 3.52
N LEU A 125 -2.35 -21.60 4.20
CA LEU A 125 -1.67 -20.92 5.31
C LEU A 125 -1.02 -19.60 4.89
N SER A 126 -0.39 -19.53 3.71
CA SER A 126 0.25 -18.30 3.21
C SER A 126 -0.79 -17.20 3.00
N ALA A 127 -1.89 -17.51 2.31
CA ALA A 127 -2.98 -16.56 2.08
C ALA A 127 -3.65 -16.12 3.39
N PHE A 128 -3.85 -17.05 4.33
CA PHE A 128 -4.37 -16.74 5.66
C PHE A 128 -3.46 -15.76 6.41
N LEU A 129 -2.15 -16.05 6.50
CA LEU A 129 -1.19 -15.19 7.18
C LEU A 129 -1.08 -13.81 6.53
N VAL A 130 -1.04 -13.74 5.20
CA VAL A 130 -1.00 -12.46 4.49
C VAL A 130 -2.27 -11.64 4.74
N LEU A 131 -3.44 -12.27 4.78
CA LEU A 131 -4.70 -11.58 5.09
C LEU A 131 -4.72 -11.07 6.54
N VAL A 132 -4.17 -11.84 7.48
CA VAL A 132 -3.94 -11.40 8.87
C VAL A 132 -3.00 -10.19 8.91
N PHE A 133 -1.86 -10.25 8.21
CA PHE A 133 -0.90 -9.13 8.16
C PHE A 133 -1.52 -7.87 7.57
N LEU A 134 -2.29 -8.01 6.48
CA LEU A 134 -3.02 -6.91 5.86
C LEU A 134 -4.05 -6.28 6.83
N TRP A 135 -4.77 -7.12 7.58
CA TRP A 135 -5.76 -6.65 8.55
C TRP A 135 -5.11 -5.95 9.74
N LEU A 136 -4.05 -6.53 10.32
CA LEU A 136 -3.27 -5.93 11.41
C LEU A 136 -2.61 -4.61 11.00
N HIS A 137 -2.02 -4.57 9.80
CA HIS A 137 -1.47 -3.35 9.22
C HIS A 137 -2.54 -2.26 9.11
N SER A 138 -3.72 -2.61 8.59
CA SER A 138 -4.85 -1.68 8.46
C SER A 138 -5.32 -1.17 9.82
N LEU A 139 -5.35 -2.03 10.83
CA LEU A 139 -5.73 -1.67 12.20
C LEU A 139 -4.71 -0.72 12.83
N GLN A 140 -3.41 -0.99 12.68
CA GLN A 140 -2.34 -0.10 13.14
C GLN A 140 -2.45 1.26 12.46
N ARG A 141 -2.65 1.31 11.14
CA ARG A 141 -2.80 2.56 10.39
C ARG A 141 -4.06 3.33 10.80
N LEU A 142 -5.15 2.64 11.11
CA LEU A 142 -6.37 3.27 11.66
C LEU A 142 -6.11 3.90 13.03
N PHE A 143 -5.47 3.14 13.94
CA PHE A 143 -5.05 3.63 15.24
C PHE A 143 -4.15 4.86 15.11
N GLU A 144 -3.15 4.80 14.25
CA GLU A 144 -2.25 5.92 13.98
C GLU A 144 -2.97 7.14 13.42
N CYS A 145 -4.05 6.96 12.64
CA CYS A 145 -4.85 8.10 12.17
C CYS A 145 -5.59 8.79 13.31
N PHE A 146 -6.14 8.04 14.27
CA PHE A 146 -6.91 8.63 15.37
C PHE A 146 -6.04 9.22 16.48
N TYR A 147 -4.92 8.56 16.83
CA TYR A 147 -4.20 8.88 18.06
C TYR A 147 -2.80 9.48 17.82
N VAL A 148 -2.14 9.10 16.72
CA VAL A 148 -0.75 9.49 16.47
C VAL A 148 -0.67 10.70 15.53
N SER A 149 -1.42 10.66 14.45
CA SER A 149 -1.35 11.60 13.34
C SER A 149 -2.01 12.93 13.69
N VAL A 150 -1.33 14.02 13.36
CA VAL A 150 -1.91 15.37 13.41
C VAL A 150 -2.18 15.81 11.99
N PHE A 151 -3.45 15.88 11.57
CA PHE A 151 -3.81 16.31 10.22
C PHE A 151 -3.89 17.84 10.14
N SER A 152 -3.39 18.41 9.03
CA SER A 152 -3.54 19.83 8.70
C SER A 152 -4.69 20.03 7.71
N ASN A 153 -5.02 21.28 7.36
CA ASN A 153 -5.98 21.65 6.29
C ASN A 153 -5.51 21.28 4.85
N ALA A 154 -4.67 20.26 4.73
CA ALA A 154 -4.26 19.70 3.47
C ALA A 154 -5.44 18.98 2.78
N ALA A 155 -5.47 18.98 1.45
CA ALA A 155 -6.55 18.37 0.67
C ALA A 155 -6.05 17.35 -0.37
N ILE A 156 -6.87 16.32 -0.62
CA ILE A 156 -6.67 15.15 -1.51
C ILE A 156 -7.51 15.34 -2.74
N HIS A 157 -7.01 14.99 -3.91
CA HIS A 157 -7.89 14.95 -5.07
C HIS A 157 -8.94 13.83 -4.90
N LEU A 158 -10.20 14.06 -5.30
CA LEU A 158 -11.30 13.10 -5.18
C LEU A 158 -10.99 11.77 -5.85
N VAL A 159 -10.35 11.78 -7.02
CA VAL A 159 -9.95 10.54 -7.73
C VAL A 159 -8.97 9.72 -6.90
N GLN A 160 -7.99 10.35 -6.25
CA GLN A 160 -7.07 9.66 -5.33
C GLN A 160 -7.82 9.10 -4.12
N TYR A 161 -8.82 9.83 -3.62
CA TYR A 161 -9.67 9.38 -2.52
C TYR A 161 -10.48 8.13 -2.89
N CYS A 162 -11.19 8.16 -4.02
CA CYS A 162 -11.94 7.01 -4.52
C CYS A 162 -11.01 5.81 -4.79
N TRP A 163 -9.86 6.05 -5.41
CA TRP A 163 -8.88 5.00 -5.65
C TRP A 163 -8.34 4.40 -4.35
N GLY A 164 -8.10 5.20 -3.32
CA GLY A 164 -7.69 4.71 -1.99
C GLY A 164 -8.70 3.73 -1.39
N LEU A 165 -10.00 4.04 -1.48
CA LEU A 165 -11.07 3.14 -1.02
C LEU A 165 -11.09 1.83 -1.82
N VAL A 166 -11.07 1.94 -3.15
CA VAL A 166 -11.06 0.80 -4.07
C VAL A 166 -9.82 -0.08 -3.84
N PHE A 167 -8.66 0.52 -3.62
CA PHE A 167 -7.40 -0.18 -3.36
C PHE A 167 -7.50 -1.13 -2.15
N TYR A 168 -8.04 -0.67 -1.02
CA TYR A 168 -8.17 -1.51 0.17
C TYR A 168 -9.19 -2.65 0.02
N VAL A 169 -10.18 -2.49 -0.84
CA VAL A 169 -11.10 -3.57 -1.22
C VAL A 169 -10.40 -4.58 -2.13
N LEU A 170 -9.71 -4.09 -3.17
CA LEU A 170 -9.04 -4.90 -4.17
C LEU A 170 -7.87 -5.71 -3.61
N VAL A 171 -7.08 -5.14 -2.69
CA VAL A 171 -5.93 -5.85 -2.11
C VAL A 171 -6.37 -7.06 -1.29
N GLY A 172 -7.46 -6.95 -0.52
CA GLY A 172 -8.06 -8.09 0.19
C GLY A 172 -8.55 -9.18 -0.75
N LEU A 173 -9.28 -8.79 -1.79
CA LEU A 173 -9.73 -9.71 -2.85
C LEU A 173 -8.56 -10.36 -3.58
N THR A 174 -7.43 -9.65 -3.73
CA THR A 174 -6.21 -10.17 -4.34
C THR A 174 -5.58 -11.27 -3.51
N VAL A 175 -5.52 -11.10 -2.18
CA VAL A 175 -5.05 -12.15 -1.26
C VAL A 175 -5.97 -13.36 -1.37
N LEU A 176 -7.28 -13.15 -1.30
CA LEU A 176 -8.26 -14.24 -1.30
C LEU A 176 -8.30 -14.98 -2.65
N SER A 177 -7.99 -14.32 -3.77
CA SER A 177 -7.90 -14.98 -5.09
C SER A 177 -6.68 -15.89 -5.24
N GLN A 178 -5.70 -15.82 -4.32
CA GLN A 178 -4.56 -16.75 -4.31
C GLN A 178 -4.89 -18.06 -3.58
N VAL A 179 -6.02 -18.14 -2.87
CA VAL A 179 -6.42 -19.33 -2.11
C VAL A 179 -6.82 -20.45 -3.06
N PRO A 180 -6.34 -21.69 -2.85
CA PRO A 180 -6.76 -22.85 -3.64
C PRO A 180 -8.19 -23.21 -3.29
N LEU A 181 -9.08 -23.14 -4.28
CA LEU A 181 -10.50 -23.45 -4.13
C LEU A 181 -10.88 -24.76 -4.80
N ASP A 182 -11.67 -25.57 -4.10
CA ASP A 182 -12.46 -26.68 -4.63
C ASP A 182 -13.95 -26.32 -4.59
N GLY A 183 -14.51 -25.96 -5.75
CA GLY A 183 -15.80 -25.31 -5.80
C GLY A 183 -15.81 -24.06 -4.90
N ARG A 184 -16.67 -24.05 -3.88
CA ARG A 184 -16.77 -22.94 -2.90
C ARG A 184 -15.95 -23.14 -1.63
N ASN A 185 -15.33 -24.30 -1.46
CA ASN A 185 -14.58 -24.64 -0.26
C ASN A 185 -13.08 -24.40 -0.48
N VAL A 186 -12.38 -24.04 0.60
CA VAL A 186 -10.92 -23.95 0.56
C VAL A 186 -10.33 -25.34 0.62
N TYR A 187 -9.46 -25.65 -0.34
CA TYR A 187 -8.76 -26.92 -0.39
C TYR A 187 -7.50 -26.86 0.48
N ILE A 188 -7.45 -27.67 1.54
CA ILE A 188 -6.29 -27.79 2.43
C ILE A 188 -5.49 -29.01 1.99
N ILE A 189 -4.24 -28.78 1.57
CA ILE A 189 -3.29 -29.87 1.33
C ILE A 189 -2.77 -30.32 2.71
N GLY A 190 -3.08 -31.56 3.10
CA GLY A 190 -2.68 -32.17 4.37
C GLY A 190 -3.79 -32.19 5.43
N GLU A 191 -3.53 -32.82 6.57
CA GLU A 191 -4.53 -32.97 7.66
C GLU A 191 -4.76 -31.68 8.45
N ASN A 192 -3.75 -30.79 8.53
CA ASN A 192 -3.79 -29.57 9.34
C ASN A 192 -3.14 -28.37 8.63
N LEU A 193 -3.69 -27.16 8.84
CA LEU A 193 -3.17 -25.92 8.25
C LEU A 193 -1.71 -25.65 8.61
N LEU A 194 -1.31 -25.94 9.86
CA LEU A 194 0.04 -25.71 10.37
C LEU A 194 1.09 -26.63 9.71
N MET A 195 0.70 -27.79 9.16
CA MET A 195 1.63 -28.64 8.43
C MET A 195 2.11 -28.00 7.12
N GLN A 196 1.41 -26.96 6.64
CA GLN A 196 1.86 -26.16 5.50
C GLN A 196 2.93 -25.13 5.90
N ALA A 197 3.30 -25.03 7.18
CA ALA A 197 4.30 -24.08 7.63
C ALA A 197 5.66 -24.34 6.97
N ARG A 198 6.25 -23.27 6.42
CA ARG A 198 7.55 -23.27 5.76
C ARG A 198 8.39 -22.12 6.31
N TRP A 199 9.71 -22.20 6.15
CA TRP A 199 10.66 -21.20 6.67
C TRP A 199 10.34 -19.76 6.22
N PHE A 200 9.81 -19.59 5.01
CA PHE A 200 9.45 -18.27 4.49
C PHE A 200 8.25 -17.62 5.19
N HIS A 201 7.38 -18.40 5.85
CA HIS A 201 6.33 -17.83 6.71
C HIS A 201 6.93 -17.14 7.93
N ILE A 202 7.93 -17.77 8.57
CA ILE A 202 8.64 -17.22 9.73
C ILE A 202 9.41 -15.97 9.30
N LEU A 203 10.16 -16.05 8.19
CA LEU A 203 10.90 -14.90 7.66
C LEU A 203 9.97 -13.73 7.33
N GLY A 204 8.87 -13.99 6.60
CA GLY A 204 7.86 -12.98 6.26
C GLY A 204 7.24 -12.35 7.51
N MET A 205 6.93 -13.14 8.55
CA MET A 205 6.41 -12.64 9.81
C MET A 205 7.40 -11.72 10.55
N LEU A 206 8.67 -12.12 10.63
CA LEU A 206 9.71 -11.28 11.25
C LEU A 206 9.91 -9.97 10.48
N MET A 207 9.95 -10.04 9.15
CA MET A 207 10.04 -8.86 8.29
C MET A 207 8.83 -7.94 8.45
N PHE A 208 7.62 -8.50 8.56
CA PHE A 208 6.39 -7.75 8.79
C PHE A 208 6.46 -6.97 10.10
N ILE A 209 6.76 -7.66 11.22
CA ILE A 209 6.85 -7.04 12.55
C ILE A 209 7.91 -5.92 12.57
N TRP A 210 9.11 -6.21 12.05
CA TRP A 210 10.20 -5.23 11.98
C TRP A 210 9.80 -3.98 11.19
N SER A 211 9.22 -4.18 10.00
CA SER A 211 8.81 -3.07 9.12
C SER A 211 7.66 -2.27 9.72
N SER A 212 6.68 -2.93 10.36
CA SER A 212 5.55 -2.29 11.03
C SER A 212 6.00 -1.42 12.21
N ALA A 213 6.99 -1.89 12.98
CA ALA A 213 7.57 -1.14 14.09
C ALA A 213 8.28 0.15 13.61
N HIS A 214 9.11 0.05 12.56
CA HIS A 214 9.76 1.21 11.96
C HIS A 214 8.76 2.20 11.36
N GLN A 215 7.72 1.69 10.71
CA GLN A 215 6.66 2.54 10.19
C GLN A 215 5.95 3.33 11.29
N TYR A 216 5.54 2.64 12.36
CA TYR A 216 4.90 3.27 13.52
C TYR A 216 5.79 4.37 14.11
N LYS A 217 7.07 4.07 14.33
CA LYS A 217 8.06 5.02 14.84
C LYS A 217 8.20 6.24 13.94
N CYS A 218 8.24 6.05 12.62
CA CYS A 218 8.28 7.16 11.67
C CYS A 218 7.03 8.05 11.75
N HIS A 219 5.84 7.46 11.87
CA HIS A 219 4.59 8.23 12.04
C HIS A 219 4.52 8.95 13.38
N ALA A 220 5.01 8.33 14.46
CA ALA A 220 5.12 8.96 15.77
C ALA A 220 6.06 10.18 15.73
N ILE A 221 7.24 10.06 15.09
CA ILE A 221 8.16 11.19 14.86
C ILE A 221 7.43 12.32 14.12
N LEU A 222 6.77 12.02 13.00
CA LEU A 222 6.05 13.01 12.20
C LEU A 222 4.90 13.69 12.97
N GLY A 223 4.18 12.94 13.80
CA GLY A 223 3.12 13.47 14.67
C GLY A 223 3.67 14.37 15.76
N ASN A 224 4.75 13.95 16.43
CA ASN A 224 5.36 14.67 17.54
C ASN A 224 6.01 16.00 17.11
N LEU A 225 6.45 16.12 15.85
CA LEU A 225 6.92 17.42 15.31
C LEU A 225 5.85 18.52 15.32
N ARG A 226 4.58 18.16 15.55
CA ARG A 226 3.44 19.10 15.60
C ARG A 226 2.88 19.27 17.02
N LYS A 227 3.38 18.49 17.99
CA LYS A 227 2.92 18.47 19.39
C LYS A 227 4.00 19.07 20.32
N ASN A 228 3.61 19.62 21.47
CA ASN A 228 4.55 19.94 22.56
C ASN A 228 4.84 18.71 23.42
N LYS A 229 5.68 18.88 24.44
CA LYS A 229 5.99 17.81 25.43
C LYS A 229 4.76 17.31 26.20
N ALA A 230 3.70 18.11 26.28
CA ALA A 230 2.42 17.74 26.89
C ALA A 230 1.44 17.09 25.90
N GLY A 231 1.86 16.83 24.65
CA GLY A 231 1.02 16.20 23.62
C GLY A 231 0.03 17.15 22.91
N VAL A 232 0.01 18.44 23.28
CA VAL A 232 -0.89 19.45 22.71
C VAL A 232 -0.35 19.91 21.35
N VAL A 233 -1.23 19.97 20.35
CA VAL A 233 -0.90 20.44 19.00
C VAL A 233 -0.57 21.94 19.03
N ILE A 234 0.66 22.31 18.71
CA ILE A 234 1.12 23.70 18.75
C ILE A 234 0.98 24.37 17.38
N HIS A 235 1.32 23.65 16.30
CA HIS A 235 1.23 24.16 14.94
C HIS A 235 1.12 23.03 13.90
N CYS A 236 0.55 23.35 12.74
CA CYS A 236 0.54 22.46 11.58
C CYS A 236 1.73 22.66 10.64
N ASN A 237 2.69 23.52 11.02
CA ASN A 237 3.85 23.84 10.19
C ASN A 237 4.76 22.64 9.97
N HIS A 238 5.41 22.64 8.80
CA HIS A 238 6.36 21.60 8.43
C HIS A 238 7.69 21.85 9.13
N ARG A 239 8.29 20.79 9.68
CA ARG A 239 9.64 20.76 10.24
C ARG A 239 10.42 19.61 9.61
N ILE A 240 11.75 19.65 9.72
CA ILE A 240 12.63 18.58 9.26
C ILE A 240 12.58 17.44 10.29
N PRO A 241 12.20 16.21 9.90
CA PRO A 241 12.20 15.05 10.79
C PRO A 241 13.63 14.51 11.00
N PHE A 242 13.92 14.06 12.22
CA PHE A 242 15.18 13.41 12.61
C PHE A 242 14.87 12.17 13.44
N GLY A 243 15.83 11.24 13.47
CA GLY A 243 15.73 9.95 14.15
C GLY A 243 15.22 8.82 13.27
N ASP A 244 15.59 7.60 13.65
CA ASP A 244 15.30 6.38 12.88
C ASP A 244 15.79 6.48 11.42
N TRP A 245 15.06 5.91 10.47
CA TRP A 245 15.45 5.94 9.06
C TRP A 245 15.36 7.33 8.39
N PHE A 246 14.87 8.36 9.09
CA PHE A 246 14.91 9.72 8.55
C PHE A 246 16.34 10.21 8.33
N GLU A 247 17.35 9.64 8.99
CA GLU A 247 18.75 10.02 8.75
C GLU A 247 19.25 9.60 7.36
N TYR A 248 18.63 8.61 6.72
CA TYR A 248 19.06 8.12 5.41
C TYR A 248 18.15 8.63 4.28
N VAL A 249 16.84 8.68 4.53
CA VAL A 249 15.84 8.99 3.51
C VAL A 249 14.81 9.99 4.00
N SER A 250 14.17 10.68 3.06
CA SER A 250 13.21 11.75 3.36
C SER A 250 11.85 11.24 3.80
N SER A 251 11.46 10.07 3.28
CA SER A 251 10.16 9.45 3.52
C SER A 251 10.31 7.97 3.93
N PRO A 252 10.97 7.68 5.07
CA PRO A 252 11.21 6.32 5.55
C PRO A 252 9.92 5.57 5.88
N ASN A 253 8.83 6.27 6.24
CA ASN A 253 7.53 5.66 6.46
C ASN A 253 6.98 4.97 5.18
N TYR A 254 7.32 5.51 4.01
CA TYR A 254 6.98 4.90 2.73
C TYR A 254 7.87 3.69 2.43
N LEU A 255 9.16 3.75 2.81
CA LEU A 255 10.08 2.62 2.69
C LEU A 255 9.63 1.45 3.58
N ALA A 256 9.23 1.75 4.81
CA ALA A 256 8.68 0.77 5.74
C ALA A 256 7.37 0.15 5.21
N GLU A 257 6.49 0.96 4.59
CA GLU A 257 5.28 0.43 3.91
C GLU A 257 5.66 -0.55 2.80
N LEU A 258 6.64 -0.20 1.94
CA LEU A 258 7.12 -1.12 0.90
C LEU A 258 7.62 -2.44 1.49
N MET A 259 8.39 -2.38 2.59
CA MET A 259 8.91 -3.58 3.25
C MET A 259 7.78 -4.44 3.87
N ILE A 260 6.71 -3.82 4.36
CA ILE A 260 5.49 -4.54 4.80
C ILE A 260 4.89 -5.34 3.62
N TYR A 261 4.74 -4.76 2.43
CA TYR A 261 4.23 -5.49 1.27
C TYR A 261 5.19 -6.56 0.75
N ILE A 262 6.50 -6.31 0.79
CA ILE A 262 7.53 -7.32 0.48
C ILE A 262 7.44 -8.48 1.47
N SER A 263 7.24 -8.22 2.76
CA SER A 263 7.10 -9.28 3.77
C SER A 263 5.95 -10.24 3.45
N MET A 264 4.83 -9.71 2.94
CA MET A 264 3.71 -10.53 2.47
C MET A 264 4.06 -11.33 1.21
N ALA A 265 4.90 -10.80 0.31
CA ALA A 265 5.41 -11.54 -0.85
C ALA A 265 6.31 -12.72 -0.42
N VAL A 266 7.13 -12.49 0.60
CA VAL A 266 7.96 -13.53 1.24
C VAL A 266 7.06 -14.59 1.89
N THR A 267 5.98 -14.19 2.56
CA THR A 267 4.99 -15.13 3.14
C THR A 267 4.28 -15.95 2.06
N PHE A 268 4.15 -15.45 0.83
CA PHE A 268 3.73 -16.21 -0.34
C PHE A 268 4.86 -17.01 -1.02
N GLY A 269 6.01 -17.20 -0.37
CA GLY A 269 7.09 -18.02 -0.90
C GLY A 269 7.80 -17.44 -2.13
N PHE A 270 7.82 -16.12 -2.30
CA PHE A 270 8.54 -15.38 -3.37
C PHE A 270 8.08 -15.59 -4.81
N HIS A 271 7.20 -16.56 -5.09
CA HIS A 271 6.83 -16.91 -6.46
C HIS A 271 5.45 -16.38 -6.88
N ASN A 272 4.69 -15.78 -5.96
CA ASN A 272 3.37 -15.25 -6.28
C ASN A 272 3.45 -14.00 -7.17
N LEU A 273 3.33 -14.19 -8.49
CA LEU A 273 3.38 -13.11 -9.47
C LEU A 273 2.31 -12.04 -9.22
N THR A 274 1.09 -12.44 -8.86
CA THR A 274 -0.01 -11.49 -8.64
C THR A 274 0.33 -10.53 -7.51
N TRP A 275 0.88 -11.05 -6.40
CA TRP A 275 1.29 -10.24 -5.27
C TRP A 275 2.53 -9.38 -5.57
N TRP A 276 3.49 -9.89 -6.34
CA TRP A 276 4.60 -9.06 -6.80
C TRP A 276 4.15 -7.87 -7.64
N LEU A 277 3.09 -8.00 -8.44
CA LEU A 277 2.49 -6.84 -9.13
C LEU A 277 1.92 -5.80 -8.15
N VAL A 278 1.32 -6.25 -7.03
CA VAL A 278 0.91 -5.35 -5.94
C VAL A 278 2.12 -4.65 -5.33
N VAL A 279 3.20 -5.39 -5.03
CA VAL A 279 4.45 -4.82 -4.51
C VAL A 279 5.03 -3.79 -5.48
N THR A 280 5.07 -4.08 -6.78
CA THR A 280 5.56 -3.16 -7.82
C THR A 280 4.69 -1.90 -7.90
N TYR A 281 3.37 -2.03 -7.82
CA TYR A 281 2.48 -0.88 -7.74
C TYR A 281 2.77 -0.03 -6.49
N VAL A 282 2.88 -0.66 -5.32
CA VAL A 282 3.19 0.04 -4.06
C VAL A 282 4.55 0.74 -4.17
N PHE A 283 5.56 0.08 -4.74
CA PHE A 283 6.88 0.65 -4.97
C PHE A 283 6.80 1.95 -5.79
N PHE A 284 6.16 1.94 -6.96
CA PHE A 284 6.09 3.14 -7.81
C PHE A 284 5.23 4.25 -7.20
N ASN A 285 4.10 3.91 -6.58
CA ASN A 285 3.26 4.89 -5.88
C ASN A 285 4.01 5.58 -4.72
N GLN A 286 4.73 4.79 -3.92
CA GLN A 286 5.53 5.30 -2.81
C GLN A 286 6.75 6.08 -3.28
N ALA A 287 7.45 5.61 -4.32
CA ALA A 287 8.58 6.30 -4.93
C ALA A 287 8.18 7.68 -5.48
N LEU A 288 7.05 7.78 -6.18
CA LEU A 288 6.50 9.05 -6.66
C LEU A 288 6.20 10.01 -5.49
N SER A 289 5.51 9.51 -4.47
CA SER A 289 5.16 10.30 -3.27
C SER A 289 6.40 10.76 -2.49
N ALA A 290 7.41 9.89 -2.37
CA ALA A 290 8.68 10.15 -1.72
C ALA A 290 9.49 11.21 -2.47
N PHE A 291 9.56 11.11 -3.80
CA PHE A 291 10.26 12.06 -4.66
C PHE A 291 9.70 13.47 -4.53
N LEU A 292 8.37 13.60 -4.61
CA LEU A 292 7.71 14.90 -4.46
C LEU A 292 7.90 15.47 -3.05
N SER A 293 7.87 14.61 -2.02
CA SER A 293 8.14 15.01 -0.64
C SER A 293 9.58 15.48 -0.45
N HIS A 294 10.55 14.80 -1.06
CA HIS A 294 11.96 15.17 -1.03
C HIS A 294 12.21 16.52 -1.71
N LYS A 295 11.62 16.73 -2.90
CA LYS A 295 11.70 18.01 -3.62
C LYS A 295 11.12 19.16 -2.79
N PHE A 296 9.98 18.93 -2.12
CA PHE A 296 9.39 19.90 -1.20
C PHE A 296 10.30 20.24 -0.03
N TYR A 297 10.93 19.25 0.61
CA TYR A 297 11.84 19.52 1.73
C TYR A 297 13.08 20.30 1.28
N LYS A 298 13.69 19.93 0.15
CA LYS A 298 14.85 20.63 -0.43
C LYS A 298 14.53 22.08 -0.81
N SER A 299 13.34 22.35 -1.36
CA SER A 299 12.96 23.72 -1.73
C SER A 299 12.57 24.58 -0.54
N LYS A 300 11.99 23.98 0.50
CA LYS A 300 11.47 24.70 1.67
C LYS A 300 12.53 25.00 2.73
N PHE A 301 13.49 24.11 2.93
CA PHE A 301 14.45 24.20 4.03
C PHE A 301 15.88 24.29 3.50
N VAL A 302 16.49 25.46 3.65
CA VAL A 302 17.91 25.68 3.28
C VAL A 302 18.83 24.74 4.06
N SER A 303 18.50 24.45 5.32
CA SER A 303 19.24 23.54 6.21
C SER A 303 18.91 22.06 6.02
N TYR A 304 18.19 21.67 4.95
CA TYR A 304 17.85 20.27 4.73
C TYR A 304 19.09 19.40 4.47
N PRO A 305 19.25 18.24 5.15
CA PRO A 305 20.42 17.39 4.97
C PRO A 305 20.59 16.92 3.52
N ARG A 306 21.70 17.31 2.88
CA ARG A 306 21.95 17.04 1.45
C ARG A 306 22.23 15.57 1.13
N HIS A 307 22.72 14.81 2.11
CA HIS A 307 23.03 13.38 1.96
C HIS A 307 21.78 12.50 1.90
N ARG A 308 20.64 12.95 2.44
CA ARG A 308 19.40 12.19 2.45
C ARG A 308 18.90 11.94 1.04
N LYS A 309 18.45 10.71 0.80
CA LYS A 309 17.78 10.30 -0.44
C LYS A 309 16.26 10.43 -0.32
N ALA A 310 15.52 10.26 -1.40
CA ALA A 310 14.07 10.42 -1.38
C ALA A 310 13.37 9.24 -0.69
N PHE A 311 13.74 8.01 -1.06
CA PHE A 311 13.00 6.78 -0.79
C PHE A 311 13.90 5.58 -0.46
N LEU A 312 14.87 5.24 -1.32
CA LEU A 312 15.81 4.13 -1.14
C LEU A 312 17.15 4.65 -0.61
N PRO A 313 17.62 4.15 0.56
CA PRO A 313 18.90 4.56 1.11
C PRO A 313 20.03 4.40 0.09
N PHE A 314 20.90 5.40 0.02
CA PHE A 314 22.09 5.45 -0.85
C PHE A 314 21.82 5.46 -2.37
N LEU A 315 20.60 5.15 -2.83
CA LEU A 315 20.26 5.04 -4.25
C LEU A 315 19.36 6.19 -4.73
N PHE A 316 18.13 6.27 -4.22
CA PHE A 316 17.06 7.11 -4.78
C PHE A 316 16.36 7.93 -3.70
#